data_AF-A0AB39RM83-F1
#
_entry.id   AF-A0AB39RM83-F1
#
_cell.length_a   1.000
_cell.length_b   1.000
_cell.length_c   1.000
_cell.angle_alpha   90.00
_cell.angle_beta   90.00
_cell.angle_gamma   90.00
#
_symmetry.space_group_name_H-M   'P 1'
#
loop_
_entity.id
_entity.type
_entity.pdbx_description
1 polymer ?
#
loop_
_entity_poly.entity_id
_entity_poly.type
_entity_poly.pdbx_seq_one_letter_code
_entity_poly.pdbx_strand_id
1 'polypeptide(L)'
;MAHTESAVRETILSLIRQLAPDPEGFPAEGAAHLVNHLGFHSLALLELAFAIEDDFDLPPIDEETGRGITTSDDVVAYVVGQLREQNQLVSH
;
A
#
# COMPACT_ATOMS: atom_id res chain seq x y z
N MET A 1 -11.08 14.31 0.76
CA MET A 1 -10.89 14.82 2.14
C MET A 1 -9.38 14.86 2.38
N ALA A 2 -8.83 15.71 3.25
CA ALA A 2 -7.39 15.73 3.44
C ALA A 2 -6.95 14.57 4.36
N HIS A 3 -6.01 13.73 3.89
CA HIS A 3 -5.52 12.58 4.65
C HIS A 3 -4.18 12.90 5.33
N THR A 4 -3.97 12.42 6.56
CA THR A 4 -2.68 12.48 7.23
C THR A 4 -1.84 11.26 6.88
N GLU A 5 -0.52 11.41 6.83
CA GLU A 5 0.40 10.31 6.50
C GLU A 5 0.22 9.09 7.42
N SER A 6 -0.01 9.33 8.73
CA SER A 6 -0.28 8.27 9.70
C SER A 6 -1.58 7.52 9.42
N ALA A 7 -2.67 8.24 9.08
CA ALA A 7 -3.95 7.61 8.76
C ALA A 7 -3.85 6.78 7.47
N VAL A 8 -3.20 7.32 6.44
CA VAL A 8 -2.93 6.61 5.18
C VAL A 8 -2.18 5.32 5.45
N ARG A 9 -1.11 5.40 6.26
CA ARG A 9 -0.31 4.23 6.64
C ARG A 9 -1.14 3.17 7.36
N GLU A 10 -1.93 3.56 8.36
CA GLU A 10 -2.79 2.62 9.09
C GLU A 10 -3.82 1.94 8.18
N THR A 11 -4.47 2.70 7.30
CA THR A 11 -5.42 2.16 6.32
C THR A 11 -4.74 1.17 5.39
N ILE A 12 -3.61 1.54 4.77
CA ILE A 12 -2.86 0.66 3.85
C ILE A 12 -2.41 -0.61 4.57
N LEU A 13 -1.86 -0.52 5.78
CA LEU A 13 -1.43 -1.70 6.53
C LEU A 13 -2.60 -2.61 6.87
N SER A 14 -3.75 -2.05 7.24
CA SER A 14 -4.98 -2.82 7.47
C SER A 14 -5.43 -3.53 6.20
N LEU A 15 -5.36 -2.85 5.06
CA LEU A 15 -5.81 -3.35 3.77
C LEU A 15 -4.89 -4.46 3.23
N ILE A 16 -3.56 -4.26 3.33
CA ILE A 16 -2.56 -5.28 3.05
C ILE A 16 -2.81 -6.51 3.93
N ARG A 17 -3.06 -6.33 5.24
CA ARG A 17 -3.31 -7.45 6.15
C ARG A 17 -4.59 -8.22 5.81
N GLN A 18 -5.62 -7.52 5.34
CA GLN A 18 -6.89 -8.14 4.96
C GLN A 18 -6.80 -8.92 3.64
N LEU A 19 -6.00 -8.42 2.69
CA LEU A 19 -5.79 -9.06 1.38
C LEU A 19 -4.64 -10.08 1.40
N ALA A 20 -3.77 -10.03 2.41
CA ALA A 20 -2.65 -10.95 2.57
C ALA A 20 -3.16 -12.39 2.71
N PRO A 21 -2.69 -13.31 1.85
CA PRO A 21 -2.93 -14.75 2.00
C PRO A 21 -2.40 -15.29 3.32
N ASP A 22 -1.24 -14.78 3.76
CA ASP A 22 -0.62 -15.11 5.03
C ASP A 22 -0.46 -13.84 5.89
N PRO A 23 -1.48 -13.46 6.68
CA PRO A 23 -1.42 -12.29 7.54
C PRO A 23 -0.54 -12.52 8.78
N GLU A 24 -0.13 -13.76 9.06
CA GLU A 24 0.76 -14.11 10.17
C GLU A 24 2.24 -13.80 9.83
N GLY A 25 2.57 -13.72 8.55
CA GLY A 25 3.86 -13.25 8.05
C GLY A 25 4.15 -11.76 8.30
N PHE A 26 3.20 -11.00 8.86
CA PHE A 26 3.44 -9.60 9.21
C PHE A 26 4.41 -9.51 10.40
N PRO A 27 5.60 -8.89 10.24
CA PRO A 27 6.52 -8.71 11.34
C PRO A 27 5.91 -7.75 12.38
N ALA A 28 6.19 -8.02 13.66
CA ALA A 28 5.72 -7.17 14.75
C ALA A 28 6.30 -5.75 14.69
N GLU A 29 7.48 -5.60 14.09
CA GLU A 29 8.16 -4.32 13.87
C GLU A 29 8.81 -4.31 12.48
N GLY A 30 8.59 -3.22 11.72
CA GLY A 30 9.20 -3.01 10.40
C GLY A 30 8.28 -3.26 9.20
N ALA A 31 8.88 -3.28 8.01
CA ALA A 31 8.18 -3.47 6.74
C ALA A 31 8.03 -4.97 6.40
N ALA A 32 6.82 -5.41 6.06
CA ALA A 32 6.58 -6.77 5.60
C ALA A 32 6.88 -6.88 4.10
N HIS A 33 7.59 -7.92 3.66
CA HIS A 33 7.66 -8.22 2.24
C HIS A 33 6.32 -8.78 1.76
N LEU A 34 5.71 -8.13 0.77
CA LEU A 34 4.41 -8.55 0.23
C LEU A 34 4.48 -10.00 -0.27
N VAL A 35 5.45 -10.30 -1.15
CA VAL A 35 5.56 -11.63 -1.75
C VAL A 35 6.18 -12.64 -0.78
N ASN A 36 7.34 -12.29 -0.19
CA ASN A 36 8.13 -13.25 0.59
C ASN A 36 7.57 -13.55 1.98
N HIS A 37 6.94 -12.58 2.64
CA HIS A 37 6.37 -12.79 3.98
C HIS A 37 4.87 -13.06 3.93
N LEU A 38 4.13 -12.23 3.19
CA LEU A 38 2.66 -12.28 3.20
C LEU A 38 2.07 -13.18 2.11
N GLY A 39 2.91 -13.72 1.21
CA GLY A 39 2.47 -14.63 0.15
C GLY A 39 1.66 -13.95 -0.97
N PHE A 40 1.81 -12.63 -1.14
CA PHE A 40 1.18 -11.94 -2.26
C PHE A 40 1.66 -12.53 -3.59
N HIS A 41 0.69 -12.85 -4.44
CA HIS A 41 0.87 -13.43 -5.77
C HIS A 41 0.25 -12.48 -6.80
N SER A 42 0.41 -12.75 -8.09
CA SER A 42 0.02 -11.82 -9.16
C SER A 42 -1.41 -11.30 -9.06
N LEU A 43 -2.37 -12.12 -8.60
CA LEU A 43 -3.75 -11.69 -8.39
C LEU A 43 -3.91 -10.81 -7.14
N ALA A 44 -3.41 -11.26 -5.99
CA ALA A 44 -3.53 -10.49 -4.75
C ALA A 44 -2.82 -9.12 -4.82
N LEU A 45 -1.71 -9.02 -5.56
CA LEU A 45 -1.03 -7.74 -5.81
C LEU A 45 -1.90 -6.80 -6.64
N LEU A 46 -2.57 -7.35 -7.66
CA LEU A 46 -3.49 -6.59 -8.51
C LEU A 46 -4.72 -6.13 -7.72
N GLU A 47 -5.28 -7.00 -6.87
CA GLU A 47 -6.39 -6.64 -5.97
C GLU A 47 -5.99 -5.55 -4.97
N LEU A 48 -4.78 -5.65 -4.41
CA LEU A 48 -4.23 -4.61 -3.53
C LEU A 48 -4.08 -3.28 -4.26
N ALA A 49 -3.54 -3.29 -5.48
CA ALA A 49 -3.41 -2.08 -6.30
C ALA A 49 -4.79 -1.45 -6.55
N PHE A 50 -5.77 -2.23 -7.03
CA PHE A 50 -7.12 -1.72 -7.29
C PHE A 50 -7.81 -1.18 -6.04
N ALA A 51 -7.69 -1.86 -4.90
CA ALA A 51 -8.30 -1.40 -3.67
C ALA A 51 -7.66 -0.08 -3.18
N ILE A 52 -6.36 0.08 -3.34
CA ILE A 52 -5.68 1.35 -3.02
C ILE A 52 -6.08 2.45 -4.00
N GLU A 53 -6.14 2.15 -5.30
CA GLU A 53 -6.57 3.09 -6.34
C GLU A 53 -7.98 3.61 -6.07
N ASP A 54 -8.92 2.72 -5.71
CA ASP A 54 -10.31 3.06 -5.41
C ASP A 54 -10.45 3.83 -4.08
N ASP A 55 -9.75 3.42 -3.02
CA ASP A 55 -9.88 4.04 -1.69
C ASP A 55 -9.25 5.45 -1.64
N PHE A 56 -8.18 5.69 -2.41
CA PHE A 56 -7.42 6.94 -2.42
C PHE A 56 -7.55 7.76 -3.70
N ASP A 57 -8.41 7.36 -4.65
CA ASP A 57 -8.61 8.01 -5.96
C ASP A 57 -7.28 8.21 -6.71
N LEU A 58 -6.43 7.17 -6.71
CA LEU A 58 -5.11 7.22 -7.32
C LEU A 58 -5.14 6.80 -8.80
N PRO A 59 -4.22 7.33 -9.63
CA PRO A 59 -4.02 6.80 -10.97
C PRO A 59 -3.57 5.33 -10.91
N PRO A 60 -3.90 4.54 -11.94
CA PRO A 60 -3.54 3.13 -12.00
C PRO A 60 -2.02 2.92 -11.89
N ILE A 61 -1.62 1.92 -11.11
CA ILE A 61 -0.20 1.63 -10.89
C ILE A 61 0.38 0.94 -12.13
N ASP A 62 1.34 1.60 -12.80
CA ASP A 62 2.07 1.01 -13.92
C ASP A 62 2.93 -0.18 -13.49
N GLU A 63 3.18 -1.10 -14.43
CA GLU A 63 3.97 -2.32 -14.20
C GLU A 63 5.38 -2.04 -13.64
N GLU A 64 6.02 -0.95 -14.08
CA GLU A 64 7.35 -0.56 -13.59
C GLU A 64 7.30 -0.20 -12.10
N THR A 65 6.34 0.65 -11.72
CA THR A 65 6.08 1.05 -10.34
C THR A 65 5.70 -0.15 -9.47
N GLY A 66 4.77 -0.99 -9.97
CA GLY A 66 4.33 -2.20 -9.28
C GLY A 66 5.46 -3.18 -8.99
N ARG A 67 6.45 -3.32 -9.91
CA ARG A 67 7.65 -4.12 -9.65
C ARG A 67 8.60 -3.52 -8.62
N GLY A 68 8.60 -2.20 -8.47
CA GLY A 68 9.37 -1.50 -7.43
C GLY A 68 8.79 -1.71 -6.02
N ILE A 69 7.49 -1.98 -5.93
CA ILE A 69 6.77 -2.19 -4.66
C ILE A 69 6.97 -3.63 -4.19
N THR A 70 7.88 -3.82 -3.23
CA THR A 70 8.21 -5.15 -2.71
C THR A 70 7.84 -5.33 -1.24
N THR A 71 7.69 -4.22 -0.52
CA THR A 71 7.37 -4.17 0.90
C THR A 71 6.13 -3.34 1.17
N SER A 72 5.52 -3.55 2.35
CA SER A 72 4.40 -2.74 2.81
C SER A 72 4.76 -1.25 2.95
N ASP A 73 6.01 -0.93 3.25
CA ASP A 73 6.48 0.46 3.36
C ASP A 73 6.63 1.10 1.98
N ASP A 74 7.04 0.35 0.95
CA ASP A 74 7.06 0.83 -0.44
C ASP A 74 5.65 1.22 -0.90
N VAL A 75 4.63 0.42 -0.55
CA VAL A 75 3.23 0.74 -0.85
C VAL A 75 2.83 2.06 -0.20
N VAL A 76 3.12 2.20 1.11
CA VAL A 76 2.80 3.42 1.87
C VAL A 76 3.51 4.63 1.27
N ALA A 77 4.81 4.51 0.99
CA ALA A 77 5.60 5.58 0.40
C ALA A 77 5.07 5.99 -0.98
N TYR A 78 4.65 5.03 -1.80
CA TYR A 78 4.04 5.29 -3.10
C TYR A 78 2.74 6.09 -2.96
N VAL A 79 1.79 5.61 -2.14
CA VAL A 79 0.49 6.28 -1.93
C VAL A 79 0.68 7.68 -1.35
N VAL A 80 1.53 7.82 -0.34
CA VAL A 80 1.84 9.13 0.27
C VAL A 80 2.45 10.08 -0.76
N GLY A 81 3.35 9.58 -1.62
CA GLY A 81 3.91 10.33 -2.74
C GLY A 81 2.83 10.85 -3.68
N GLN A 82 1.94 9.96 -4.13
CA GLN A 82 0.84 10.31 -5.02
C GLN A 82 -0.14 11.32 -4.39
N LEU A 83 -0.55 11.09 -3.14
CA LEU A 83 -1.44 12.01 -2.41
C LEU A 83 -0.80 13.40 -2.23
N ARG A 84 0.52 13.45 -2.06
CA ARG A 84 1.27 14.70 -1.95
C ARG A 84 1.28 15.45 -3.28
N GLU A 85 1.50 14.77 -4.40
CA GLU A 85 1.43 15.36 -5.73
C GLU A 85 0.03 15.94 -6.01
N GLN A 86 -1.01 15.22 -5.58
CA GLN A 86 -2.40 15.65 -5.70
C GLN A 86 -2.84 16.71 -4.68
N ASN A 87 -1.95 17.20 -3.80
CA ASN A 87 -2.27 18.14 -2.70
C ASN A 87 -3.38 17.64 -1.75
N GLN A 88 -3.56 16.31 -1.66
CA GLN A 88 -4.54 15.67 -0.79
C GLN A 88 -3.95 15.27 0.58
N LEU A 89 -2.63 15.40 0.74
CA LEU A 89 -1.92 15.12 1.98
C LEU A 89 -1.81 16.37 2.86
N VAL A 90 -2.35 16.32 4.08
CA VAL A 90 -2.12 17.37 5.08
C VAL A 90 -0.87 17.04 5.89
N SER A 91 0.14 17.90 5.78
CA SER A 91 1.30 17.89 6.68
C SER A 91 0.83 18.44 8.03
N HIS A 92 0.92 17.63 9.08
CA HIS A 92 0.66 18.09 10.45
C HIS A 92 1.76 19.05 10.92
#